data_AF-A0A9E5ZZN1-F1
#
_entry.id   AF-A0A9E5ZZN1-F1
#
_cell.length_a   1.000
_cell.length_b   1.000
_cell.length_c   1.000
_cell.angle_alpha   90.00
_cell.angle_beta   90.00
_cell.angle_gamma   90.00
#
_symmetry.space_group_name_H-M   'P 1'
#
loop_
_entity.id
_entity.type
_entity.pdbx_description
1 polymer ?
#
loop_
_entity_poly.entity_id
_entity_poly.type
_entity_poly.pdbx_seq_one_letter_code
_entity_poly.pdbx_strand_id
1 'polypeptide(L)'
;MSSHAKLSPSSSSRWIACPGSVRLSEDVPDPAGEAAREGTFAHAIAEQCLKEDKSPFEFVGHSDGEFTCDNEMATHISVYVDAVNALAD
;
A
#
# COMPACT_ATOMS: atom_id res chain seq x y z
N MET A 1 -2.16 -4.94 -11.96
CA MET A 1 -1.84 -5.92 -10.90
C MET A 1 -0.51 -6.58 -11.21
N SER A 2 0.54 -6.28 -10.44
CA SER A 2 1.81 -7.01 -10.54
C SER A 2 1.62 -8.41 -9.99
N SER A 3 2.12 -9.44 -10.69
CA SER A 3 2.24 -10.77 -10.09
C SER A 3 3.18 -10.66 -8.88
N HIS A 4 2.76 -11.15 -7.72
CA HIS A 4 3.64 -11.19 -6.56
C HIS A 4 4.85 -12.08 -6.86
N ALA A 5 6.03 -11.68 -6.38
CA ALA A 5 7.20 -12.55 -6.44
C ALA A 5 6.90 -13.88 -5.72
N LYS A 6 7.37 -15.01 -6.28
CA LYS A 6 7.13 -16.35 -5.71
C LYS A 6 7.54 -16.46 -4.24
N LEU A 7 8.60 -15.76 -3.86
CA LEU A 7 9.09 -15.66 -2.48
C LEU A 7 8.95 -14.21 -1.99
N SER A 8 7.72 -13.70 -2.00
CA SER A 8 7.47 -12.33 -1.56
C SER A 8 7.87 -12.15 -0.07
N PRO A 9 8.45 -11.01 0.32
CA PRO A 9 8.78 -10.73 1.71
C PRO A 9 7.57 -10.81 2.65
N SER A 10 6.39 -10.38 2.19
CA SER A 10 5.13 -10.42 2.96
C SER A 10 4.68 -11.84 3.28
N SER A 11 5.09 -12.84 2.49
CA SER A 11 4.80 -14.26 2.73
C SER A 11 5.95 -15.03 3.41
N SER A 12 7.01 -14.32 3.84
CA SER A 12 8.24 -14.94 4.35
C SER A 12 8.07 -15.83 5.56
N SER A 13 7.25 -15.40 6.52
CA SER A 13 6.92 -16.24 7.69
C SER A 13 6.40 -17.63 7.28
N ARG A 14 5.61 -17.70 6.21
CA ARG A 14 5.03 -18.95 5.72
C ARG A 14 6.06 -19.83 5.02
N TRP A 15 6.79 -19.31 4.03
CA TRP A 15 7.72 -20.14 3.26
C TRP A 15 9.03 -20.43 3.97
N ILE A 16 9.45 -19.62 4.95
CA ILE A 16 10.57 -19.95 5.84
C ILE A 16 10.21 -21.16 6.71
N ALA A 17 8.99 -21.18 7.27
CA ALA A 17 8.52 -22.27 8.09
C ALA A 17 8.20 -23.54 7.27
N CYS A 18 7.68 -23.37 6.05
CA CYS A 18 7.31 -24.46 5.16
C CYS A 18 7.63 -24.10 3.69
N PRO A 19 8.82 -24.44 3.17
CA PRO A 19 9.17 -24.16 1.77
C PRO A 19 8.20 -24.79 0.76
N GLY A 20 7.61 -25.94 1.11
CA GLY A 20 6.60 -26.61 0.29
C GLY A 20 5.28 -25.84 0.15
N SER A 21 4.98 -24.91 1.07
CA SER A 21 3.77 -24.09 1.00
C SER A 21 3.74 -23.21 -0.24
N VAL A 22 4.91 -22.82 -0.77
CA VAL A 22 5.00 -21.95 -1.95
C VAL A 22 4.30 -22.60 -3.13
N ARG A 23 4.69 -23.84 -3.47
CA ARG A 23 4.06 -24.62 -4.55
C ARG A 23 2.60 -24.94 -4.24
N LEU A 24 2.29 -25.30 -3.00
CA LEU A 24 0.91 -25.63 -2.62
C LEU A 24 -0.06 -24.45 -2.79
N SER A 25 0.44 -23.22 -2.62
CA SER A 25 -0.35 -22.00 -2.74
C SER A 25 -0.33 -21.35 -4.14
N GLU A 26 0.42 -21.87 -5.12
CA GLU A 26 0.57 -21.23 -6.44
C GLU A 26 -0.78 -20.98 -7.15
N ASP A 27 -1.71 -21.93 -7.06
CA ASP A 27 -3.03 -21.85 -7.69
C ASP A 27 -4.14 -21.42 -6.71
N VAL A 28 -3.79 -21.06 -5.47
CA VAL A 28 -4.77 -20.63 -4.47
C VAL A 28 -4.99 -19.12 -4.63
N PRO A 29 -6.24 -18.67 -4.83
CA PRO A 29 -6.53 -17.23 -4.90
C PRO A 29 -6.11 -16.51 -3.62
N ASP A 30 -5.39 -15.40 -3.77
CA ASP A 30 -4.98 -14.51 -2.68
C ASP A 30 -5.62 -13.12 -2.88
N PRO A 31 -6.93 -12.98 -2.64
CA PRO A 31 -7.62 -11.71 -2.84
C PRO A 31 -7.20 -10.70 -1.78
N ALA A 32 -7.01 -9.45 -2.19
CA ALA A 32 -6.74 -8.37 -1.26
C ALA A 32 -7.94 -8.16 -0.33
N GLY A 33 -7.70 -8.21 0.98
CA GLY A 33 -8.68 -7.77 1.98
C GLY A 33 -8.95 -6.27 1.89
N GLU A 34 -9.97 -5.79 2.60
CA GLU A 34 -10.33 -4.36 2.66
C GLU A 34 -9.14 -3.47 3.04
N ALA A 35 -8.43 -3.77 4.13
CA ALA A 35 -7.26 -3.00 4.56
C ALA A 35 -6.14 -2.96 3.50
N ALA A 36 -5.94 -4.04 2.74
CA ALA A 36 -4.93 -4.07 1.67
C ALA A 36 -5.34 -3.19 0.47
N ARG A 37 -6.65 -3.13 0.17
CA ARG A 37 -7.21 -2.27 -0.89
C ARG A 37 -7.21 -0.80 -0.47
N GLU A 38 -7.60 -0.50 0.76
CA GLU A 38 -7.52 0.84 1.35
C GLU A 38 -6.07 1.36 1.35
N GLY A 39 -5.12 0.52 1.77
CA GLY A 39 -3.70 0.86 1.73
C GLY A 39 -3.18 1.09 0.31
N THR A 40 -3.72 0.37 -0.69
CA THR A 40 -3.41 0.62 -2.11
C THR A 40 -3.87 2.01 -2.54
N PHE A 41 -5.08 2.41 -2.13
CA PHE A 41 -5.61 3.75 -2.39
C PHE A 41 -4.77 4.85 -1.70
N ALA A 42 -4.46 4.69 -0.41
CA ALA A 42 -3.64 5.65 0.33
C ALA A 42 -2.22 5.80 -0.25
N HIS A 43 -1.60 4.70 -0.70
CA HIS A 43 -0.30 4.74 -1.36
C HIS A 43 -0.34 5.44 -2.73
N ALA A 44 -1.44 5.31 -3.49
CA ALA A 44 -1.60 6.02 -4.75
C ALA A 44 -1.65 7.55 -4.54
N ILE A 45 -2.37 8.01 -3.51
CA ILE A 45 -2.42 9.44 -3.16
C ILE A 45 -1.03 9.96 -2.80
N ALA A 46 -0.30 9.25 -1.96
CA ALA A 46 1.00 9.71 -1.53
C ALA A 46 2.08 9.66 -2.61
N GLU A 47 1.99 8.68 -3.52
CA GLU A 47 2.84 8.67 -4.72
C GLU A 47 2.65 9.98 -5.49
N GLN A 48 1.40 10.44 -5.63
CA GLN A 48 1.12 11.72 -6.26
C GLN A 48 1.65 12.90 -5.43
N CYS A 49 1.49 12.86 -4.11
CA CYS A 49 2.03 13.88 -3.20
C CYS A 49 3.55 14.03 -3.37
N LEU A 50 4.29 12.93 -3.39
CA LEU A 50 5.75 12.91 -3.53
C LEU A 50 6.24 13.31 -4.93
N LYS A 51 5.48 12.99 -5.98
CA LYS A 51 5.85 13.36 -7.36
C LYS A 51 5.57 14.81 -7.69
N GLU A 52 4.49 15.36 -7.11
CA GLU A 52 3.97 16.68 -7.47
C GLU A 52 4.18 17.73 -6.38
N ASP A 53 4.89 17.39 -5.29
CA ASP A 53 5.12 18.24 -4.12
C ASP A 53 3.80 18.81 -3.54
N LYS A 54 2.84 17.91 -3.34
CA LYS A 54 1.50 18.24 -2.83
C LYS A 54 1.30 17.75 -1.41
N SER A 55 0.45 18.47 -0.67
CA SER A 55 0.03 18.04 0.65
C SER A 55 -1.03 16.94 0.55
N PRO A 56 -0.97 15.89 1.40
CA PRO A 56 -2.04 14.88 1.48
C PRO A 56 -3.41 15.47 1.76
N PHE A 57 -3.49 16.61 2.46
CA PHE A 57 -4.75 17.27 2.77
C PHE A 57 -5.45 17.87 1.53
N GLU A 58 -4.73 18.10 0.42
CA GLU A 58 -5.33 18.51 -0.85
C GLU A 58 -6.18 17.40 -1.48
N PHE A 59 -6.00 16.15 -1.05
CA PHE A 59 -6.74 15.00 -1.53
C PHE A 59 -7.95 14.65 -0.66
N VAL A 60 -8.24 15.40 0.41
CA VAL A 60 -9.44 15.17 1.23
C VAL A 60 -10.70 15.31 0.36
N GLY A 61 -11.54 14.27 0.36
CA GLY A 61 -12.72 14.13 -0.48
C GLY A 61 -12.46 13.45 -1.83
N HIS A 62 -11.21 13.16 -2.19
CA HIS A 62 -10.88 12.32 -3.33
C HIS A 62 -11.36 10.88 -3.09
N SER A 63 -11.90 10.24 -4.12
CA SER A 63 -12.42 8.87 -4.04
C SER A 63 -12.13 8.09 -5.32
N ASP A 64 -11.83 6.81 -5.17
CA ASP A 64 -11.71 5.85 -6.27
C ASP A 64 -13.00 5.03 -6.50
N GLY A 65 -14.08 5.41 -5.83
CA GLY A 65 -15.38 4.72 -5.85
C GLY A 65 -15.55 3.67 -4.75
N GLU A 66 -14.46 3.20 -4.12
CA GLU A 66 -14.52 2.29 -2.98
C GLU A 66 -14.12 3.01 -1.68
N PHE A 67 -13.01 3.74 -1.71
CA PHE A 67 -12.49 4.49 -0.58
C PHE A 67 -12.61 5.99 -0.82
N THR A 68 -12.63 6.77 0.26
CA THR A 68 -12.56 8.23 0.22
C THR A 68 -11.46 8.67 1.15
N CYS A 69 -10.61 9.58 0.70
CA CYS A 69 -9.60 10.18 1.55
C CYS A 69 -10.28 11.17 2.50
N ASP A 70 -10.36 10.82 3.78
CA ASP A 70 -10.79 11.72 4.84
C ASP A 70 -9.58 12.36 5.54
N ASN A 71 -9.85 13.19 6.56
CA ASN A 71 -8.78 13.85 7.30
C ASN A 71 -7.88 12.87 8.06
N GLU A 72 -8.41 11.71 8.46
CA GLU A 72 -7.64 10.70 9.18
C GLU A 72 -6.65 10.02 8.23
N MET A 73 -7.11 9.60 7.05
CA MET A 73 -6.24 9.06 6.01
C MET A 73 -5.19 10.08 5.56
N ALA A 74 -5.57 11.35 5.34
CA ALA A 74 -4.62 12.39 4.98
C ALA A 74 -3.54 12.58 6.06
N THR A 75 -3.91 12.51 7.34
CA THR A 75 -2.97 12.55 8.47
C THR A 75 -2.03 11.34 8.47
N HIS A 76 -2.53 10.14 8.20
CA HIS A 76 -1.68 8.94 8.12
C HIS A 76 -0.72 8.98 6.93
N ILE A 77 -1.16 9.51 5.79
CA ILE A 77 -0.31 9.69 4.62
C ILE A 77 0.80 10.70 4.91
N SER A 78 0.49 11.80 5.62
CA SER A 78 1.49 12.84 5.90
C SER A 78 2.68 12.30 6.71
N VAL A 79 2.45 11.37 7.65
CA VAL A 79 3.52 10.75 8.45
C VAL A 79 4.67 10.24 7.61
N TYR A 80 4.38 9.55 6.49
CA TYR A 80 5.46 8.99 5.67
C TYR A 80 5.89 9.91 4.53
N VAL A 81 5.01 10.74 3.97
CA VAL A 81 5.40 11.76 2.96
C VAL A 81 6.40 12.73 3.58
N ASP A 82 6.12 13.23 4.78
CA ASP A 82 6.99 14.15 5.51
C ASP A 82 8.34 13.49 5.83
N ALA A 83 8.32 12.20 6.24
CA ALA A 83 9.54 11.45 6.52
C ALA A 83 10.41 11.26 5.27
N VAL A 84 9.81 11.04 4.10
CA VAL A 84 10.55 10.93 2.83
C VAL A 84 11.12 12.28 2.42
N ASN A 85 10.32 13.35 2.50
CA ASN A 85 10.76 14.70 2.14
C ASN A 85 11.91 15.17 3.04
N ALA A 86 11.87 14.87 4.34
CA ALA A 86 12.95 15.18 5.27
C ALA A 86 14.29 14.46 4.99
N LEU A 87 14.30 13.43 4.15
CA LEU A 87 15.52 12.74 3.69
C LEU A 87 16.08 13.31 2.38
N ALA A 88 15.32 14.15 1.69
CA ALA A 88 15.73 14.78 0.44
C ALA A 88 16.53 16.08 0.65
N ASP A 89 16.51 16.63 1.88
CA ASP A 89 17.30 17.78 2.35
C ASP A 89 18.72 17.36 2.82
#